data_AF-A0A7Y9TT10-F1
#
_entry.id   AF-A0A7Y9TT10-F1
#
_cell.length_a   1.000
_cell.length_b   1.000
_cell.length_c   1.000
_cell.angle_alpha   90.00
_cell.angle_beta   90.00
_cell.angle_gamma   90.00
#
_symmetry.space_group_name_H-M   'P 1'
#
loop_
_entity.id
_entity.type
_entity.pdbx_description
1 polymer ?
#
loop_
_entity_poly.entity_id
_entity_poly.type
_entity_poly.pdbx_seq_one_letter_code
_entity_poly.pdbx_strand_id
1 'polypeptide(L)'
;MRNLSLKSVLAGLMLATVLLAPASHAFALGAALGGRAAVSDNASTPEAQSPDKNASEEDENEAYRKSSAVRALGAKLGLNPDQSATAFEVVNFVIFAILLGWLLIKTLPKTFRSRSKAIQKNLVDARTATEEANARLGSVEARLGKLDGEIAAMRSQAEKDSAYDEQQIKASVEDEKQKILTAAEQEIAAATVHARRQLQQYAAELAVEQAARKLVITADTDRLLVQDFARRLGSDDSKGGRN
;
A
#
# COMPACT_ATOMS: atom_id res chain seq x y z
N MET A 1 11.87 -12.76 -31.00
CA MET A 1 13.22 -12.33 -31.44
C MET A 1 13.43 -10.88 -31.02
N ARG A 2 14.48 -10.63 -30.21
CA ARG A 2 15.30 -9.39 -30.10
C ARG A 2 14.58 -8.05 -29.88
N ASN A 3 14.85 -7.19 -28.89
CA ASN A 3 15.90 -7.09 -27.88
C ASN A 3 15.37 -6.23 -26.72
N LEU A 4 15.56 -6.69 -25.48
CA LEU A 4 15.35 -5.94 -24.25
C LEU A 4 16.59 -5.06 -23.98
N SER A 5 16.37 -3.76 -23.77
CA SER A 5 17.40 -2.82 -23.34
C SER A 5 17.71 -3.04 -21.85
N LEU A 6 18.92 -3.54 -21.58
CA LEU A 6 19.59 -3.54 -20.28
C LEU A 6 19.87 -2.09 -19.86
N LYS A 7 19.16 -1.58 -18.84
CA LYS A 7 19.62 -0.58 -17.83
C LYS A 7 18.44 -0.07 -17.00
N SER A 8 17.87 -0.89 -16.12
CA SER A 8 17.05 -0.40 -14.98
C SER A 8 16.61 -1.54 -14.06
N VAL A 9 17.53 -2.28 -13.46
CA VAL A 9 17.20 -3.20 -12.36
C VAL A 9 18.34 -3.17 -11.34
N LEU A 10 18.26 -2.22 -10.39
CA LEU A 10 18.89 -2.28 -9.07
C LEU A 10 18.51 -1.03 -8.28
N ALA A 11 17.28 -1.01 -7.78
CA ALA A 11 16.85 -0.07 -6.73
C ALA A 11 15.73 -0.74 -5.93
N GLY A 12 16.06 -1.89 -5.34
CA GLY A 12 15.25 -2.56 -4.35
C GLY A 12 16.08 -2.74 -3.09
N LEU A 13 15.51 -2.33 -1.97
CA LEU A 13 15.86 -2.74 -0.60
C LEU A 13 17.06 -2.04 0.06
N MET A 14 16.80 -0.94 0.78
CA MET A 14 17.46 -0.68 2.07
C MET A 14 16.48 0.02 3.02
N LEU A 15 15.72 -0.83 3.71
CA LEU A 15 15.03 -0.55 4.96
C LEU A 15 16.07 -0.55 6.10
N ALA A 16 15.88 0.34 7.07
CA ALA A 16 16.43 0.31 8.43
C ALA A 16 17.93 0.56 8.63
N THR A 17 18.27 1.84 8.86
CA THR A 17 19.23 2.24 9.91
C THR A 17 18.85 3.63 10.45
N VAL A 18 17.80 3.64 11.27
CA VAL A 18 17.64 4.64 12.33
C VAL A 18 18.57 4.19 13.46
N LEU A 19 19.61 4.97 13.75
CA LEU A 19 19.98 5.51 15.07
C LEU A 19 21.45 5.97 15.06
N LEU A 20 21.67 7.14 15.66
CA LEU A 20 22.94 7.57 16.27
C LEU A 20 24.02 8.15 15.33
N ALA A 21 23.82 9.40 14.92
CA ALA A 21 24.91 10.36 14.78
C ALA A 21 24.49 11.71 15.42
N PRO A 22 25.27 12.24 16.37
CA PRO A 22 24.90 13.42 17.13
C PRO A 22 25.06 14.67 16.28
N ALA A 23 24.02 15.49 16.35
CA ALA A 23 24.08 16.87 15.94
C ALA A 23 25.09 17.64 16.82
N SER A 24 25.59 18.71 16.19
CA SER A 24 26.16 19.91 16.78
C SER A 24 27.59 19.77 17.27
N HIS A 25 28.49 20.61 16.76
CA HIS A 25 29.16 21.64 17.56
C HIS A 25 29.23 22.90 16.69
N ALA A 26 28.38 23.91 16.91
CA ALA A 26 28.27 24.80 18.06
C ALA A 26 29.17 26.03 17.92
N PHE A 27 28.48 27.16 17.84
CA PHE A 27 28.92 28.51 18.17
C PHE A 27 29.66 28.53 19.52
N ALA A 28 30.71 29.33 19.56
CA ALA A 28 31.78 29.35 20.55
C ALA A 28 31.37 29.88 21.94
N LEU A 29 32.01 29.37 23.01
CA LEU A 29 32.52 30.16 24.13
C LEU A 29 33.33 29.29 25.12
N GLY A 30 34.44 29.84 25.65
CA GLY A 30 34.78 29.65 27.06
C GLY A 30 35.88 28.66 27.44
N ALA A 31 37.10 29.19 27.48
CA ALA A 31 38.09 29.05 28.57
C ALA A 31 38.51 27.67 29.14
N ALA A 32 39.85 27.54 29.13
CA ALA A 32 40.71 26.90 30.13
C ALA A 32 40.97 25.39 30.03
N LEU A 33 42.26 25.07 30.25
CA LEU A 33 42.99 23.80 30.40
C LEU A 33 44.02 23.68 29.26
N GLY A 34 45.33 23.55 29.45
CA GLY A 34 46.12 23.19 30.62
C GLY A 34 47.35 22.42 30.10
N GLY A 35 48.56 22.81 30.53
CA GLY A 35 49.73 21.95 30.70
C GLY A 35 50.28 21.09 29.53
N ARG A 36 51.35 21.62 28.89
CA ARG A 36 52.76 21.14 28.96
C ARG A 36 53.22 19.81 28.26
N ALA A 37 54.13 20.02 27.29
CA ALA A 37 55.39 19.29 26.95
C ALA A 37 55.31 17.89 26.28
N ALA A 38 56.18 17.45 25.37
CA ALA A 38 57.53 17.91 24.95
C ALA A 38 58.04 17.17 23.67
N VAL A 39 58.91 17.86 22.89
CA VAL A 39 60.18 17.39 22.23
C VAL A 39 60.08 16.56 20.93
N SER A 40 60.90 16.71 19.87
CA SER A 40 61.96 17.67 19.44
C SER A 40 62.28 17.42 17.95
N ASP A 41 62.92 18.43 17.32
CA ASP A 41 63.99 18.39 16.28
C ASP A 41 63.70 19.40 15.17
N ASN A 42 64.07 20.67 15.32
CA ASN A 42 65.40 21.30 15.24
C ASN A 42 65.84 21.63 13.80
N ALA A 43 65.74 22.91 13.44
CA ALA A 43 66.62 23.60 12.51
C ALA A 43 66.66 25.10 12.87
N SER A 44 67.64 25.45 13.69
CA SER A 44 68.50 26.66 13.67
C SER A 44 67.91 28.06 13.42
N THR A 45 68.05 28.88 14.48
CA THR A 45 68.11 30.34 14.69
C THR A 45 68.75 31.22 13.57
N PRO A 46 68.62 32.58 13.57
CA PRO A 46 68.54 33.47 14.74
C PRO A 46 67.49 34.61 14.74
N GLU A 47 67.21 35.03 15.97
CA GLU A 47 66.56 36.28 16.36
C GLU A 47 67.12 37.51 15.62
N ALA A 48 66.23 38.45 15.30
CA ALA A 48 66.60 39.85 15.16
C ALA A 48 65.57 40.68 15.93
N GLN A 49 66.02 41.19 17.08
CA GLN A 49 65.48 42.40 17.71
C GLN A 49 65.28 43.47 16.64
N SER A 50 64.11 44.10 16.63
CA SER A 50 63.94 45.40 15.99
C SER A 50 64.65 46.44 16.85
N PRO A 51 65.72 47.10 16.36
CA PRO A 51 66.17 48.33 16.95
C PRO A 51 65.32 49.49 16.40
N ASP A 52 65.27 50.52 17.22
CA ASP A 52 64.75 51.84 16.96
C ASP A 52 65.33 52.49 15.68
N LYS A 53 64.52 53.37 15.07
CA LYS A 53 64.84 54.46 14.11
C LYS A 53 65.16 54.17 12.62
N ASN A 54 64.35 54.86 11.81
CA ASN A 54 64.67 55.57 10.56
C ASN A 54 65.27 54.77 9.41
N ALA A 55 64.41 54.33 8.49
CA ALA A 55 64.73 54.27 7.07
C ALA A 55 63.45 54.47 6.27
N SER A 56 63.46 55.52 5.45
CA SER A 56 62.50 55.87 4.42
C SER A 56 61.88 54.66 3.70
N GLU A 57 60.58 54.46 3.91
CA GLU A 57 59.73 53.90 2.86
C GLU A 57 59.72 54.93 1.73
N GLU A 58 60.57 54.73 0.72
CA GLU A 58 60.48 55.47 -0.53
C GLU A 58 59.11 55.17 -1.13
N ASP A 59 58.28 56.21 -1.11
CA ASP A 59 56.88 56.25 -1.45
C ASP A 59 56.70 55.89 -2.94
N GLU A 60 56.59 54.59 -3.26
CA GLU A 60 56.37 54.09 -4.64
C GLU A 60 55.12 54.73 -5.28
N ASN A 61 54.19 55.24 -4.47
CA ASN A 61 53.02 55.98 -4.92
C ASN A 61 53.32 57.41 -5.37
N GLU A 62 54.42 58.04 -4.92
CA GLU A 62 54.83 59.37 -5.41
C GLU A 62 55.16 59.37 -6.91
N ALA A 63 55.65 58.25 -7.44
CA ALA A 63 55.97 58.08 -8.87
C ALA A 63 54.69 58.15 -9.74
N TYR A 64 53.58 57.58 -9.27
CA TYR A 64 52.29 57.64 -9.97
C TYR A 64 51.60 59.01 -9.82
N ARG A 65 51.76 59.68 -8.66
CA ARG A 65 51.26 61.04 -8.42
C ARG A 65 51.92 62.09 -9.33
N LYS A 66 53.13 61.80 -9.83
CA LYS A 66 53.97 62.70 -10.63
C LYS A 66 54.07 62.32 -12.11
N SER A 67 53.14 61.54 -12.65
CA SER A 67 53.14 61.20 -14.08
C SER A 67 53.03 62.46 -14.97
N SER A 68 53.69 62.44 -16.14
CA SER A 68 53.76 63.57 -17.08
C SER A 68 52.36 64.02 -17.56
N ALA A 69 51.39 63.11 -17.62
CA ALA A 69 50.00 63.41 -17.95
C ALA A 69 49.29 64.21 -16.83
N VAL A 70 49.50 63.86 -15.56
CA VAL A 70 48.90 64.54 -14.40
C VAL A 70 49.49 65.94 -14.20
N ARG A 71 50.82 66.07 -14.38
CA ARG A 71 51.50 67.38 -14.32
C ARG A 71 51.14 68.30 -15.50
N ALA A 72 51.02 67.76 -16.72
CA ALA A 72 50.64 68.56 -17.89
C ALA A 72 49.19 69.09 -17.82
N LEU A 73 48.26 68.30 -17.25
CA LEU A 73 46.89 68.76 -17.06
C LEU A 73 46.79 69.79 -15.91
N GLY A 74 47.50 69.57 -14.80
CA GLY A 74 47.54 70.51 -13.67
C GLY A 74 48.17 71.87 -14.01
N ALA A 75 49.22 71.87 -14.84
CA ALA A 75 49.87 73.10 -15.31
C ALA A 75 48.96 73.95 -16.20
N LYS A 76 48.05 73.33 -16.98
CA LYS A 76 47.12 74.03 -17.87
C LYS A 76 45.90 74.60 -17.12
N LEU A 77 45.63 74.11 -15.91
CA LEU A 77 44.54 74.57 -15.02
C LEU A 77 45.02 75.49 -13.88
N GLY A 78 46.33 75.74 -13.74
CA GLY A 78 46.89 76.68 -12.77
C GLY A 78 46.92 76.19 -11.31
N LEU A 79 47.00 74.87 -11.08
CA LEU A 79 46.93 74.26 -9.73
C LEU A 79 48.23 73.54 -9.34
N ASN A 80 48.58 73.58 -8.05
CA ASN A 80 49.76 72.92 -7.48
C ASN A 80 49.73 71.39 -7.72
N PRO A 81 50.89 70.73 -7.93
CA PRO A 81 50.98 69.32 -8.34
C PRO A 81 50.34 68.35 -7.33
N ASP A 82 50.33 68.67 -6.03
CA ASP A 82 49.72 67.83 -5.00
C ASP A 82 48.18 67.95 -4.95
N GLN A 83 47.63 69.11 -5.33
CA GLN A 83 46.17 69.32 -5.45
C GLN A 83 45.60 68.67 -6.71
N SER A 84 46.40 68.57 -7.77
CA SER A 84 45.99 67.91 -9.02
C SER A 84 45.86 66.41 -8.82
N ALA A 85 46.83 65.76 -8.14
CA ALA A 85 46.78 64.32 -7.88
C ALA A 85 45.59 63.90 -7.00
N THR A 86 45.29 64.66 -5.94
CA THR A 86 44.13 64.42 -5.07
C THR A 86 42.80 64.70 -5.78
N ALA A 87 42.73 65.72 -6.64
CA ALA A 87 41.55 65.97 -7.46
C ALA A 87 41.27 64.81 -8.43
N PHE A 88 42.29 64.23 -9.07
CA PHE A 88 42.11 63.06 -9.93
C PHE A 88 41.64 61.81 -9.18
N GLU A 89 42.19 61.55 -7.99
CA GLU A 89 41.77 60.43 -7.13
C GLU A 89 40.29 60.57 -6.72
N VAL A 90 39.90 61.77 -6.28
CA VAL A 90 38.50 62.08 -5.93
C VAL A 90 37.58 61.96 -7.14
N VAL A 91 37.99 62.48 -8.30
CA VAL A 91 37.18 62.38 -9.54
C VAL A 91 37.03 60.91 -9.95
N ASN A 92 38.08 60.10 -9.92
CA ASN A 92 37.99 58.66 -10.21
C ASN A 92 37.08 57.92 -9.21
N PHE A 93 37.18 58.24 -7.92
CA PHE A 93 36.29 57.68 -6.90
C PHE A 93 34.83 58.08 -7.13
N VAL A 94 34.55 59.34 -7.48
CA VAL A 94 33.20 59.81 -7.78
C VAL A 94 32.65 59.12 -9.03
N ILE A 95 33.44 58.99 -10.09
CA ILE A 95 33.04 58.26 -11.30
C ILE A 95 32.72 56.80 -10.95
N PHE A 96 33.57 56.14 -10.17
CA PHE A 96 33.33 54.76 -9.73
C PHE A 96 32.10 54.64 -8.82
N ALA A 97 31.91 55.55 -7.88
CA ALA A 97 30.77 55.57 -6.97
C ALA A 97 29.46 55.82 -7.72
N ILE A 98 29.46 56.69 -8.74
CA ILE A 98 28.30 56.91 -9.62
C ILE A 98 28.00 55.64 -10.42
N LEU A 99 29.02 54.99 -11.01
CA LEU A 99 28.85 53.78 -11.79
C LEU A 99 28.33 52.61 -10.93
N LEU A 100 28.90 52.44 -9.74
CA LEU A 100 28.48 51.43 -8.76
C LEU A 100 27.07 51.74 -8.23
N GLY A 101 26.79 52.98 -7.86
CA GLY A 101 25.47 53.42 -7.41
C GLY A 101 24.40 53.18 -8.48
N TRP A 102 24.69 53.51 -9.75
CA TRP A 102 23.79 53.24 -10.87
C TRP A 102 23.51 51.75 -11.06
N LEU A 103 24.54 50.90 -10.97
CA LEU A 103 24.39 49.45 -11.06
C LEU A 103 23.56 48.87 -9.90
N LEU A 104 23.78 49.33 -8.67
CA LEU A 104 23.05 48.90 -7.48
C LEU A 104 21.58 49.31 -7.55
N ILE A 105 21.30 50.57 -7.90
CA ILE A 105 19.93 51.07 -8.05
C ILE A 105 19.19 50.32 -9.16
N LYS A 106 19.89 49.89 -10.21
CA LYS A 106 19.28 49.13 -11.31
C LYS A 106 19.02 47.66 -10.97
N THR A 107 19.87 47.02 -10.15
CA THR A 107 19.83 45.56 -9.92
C THR A 107 19.09 45.15 -8.63
N LEU A 108 19.27 45.87 -7.52
CA LEU A 108 18.66 45.55 -6.22
C LEU A 108 17.12 45.54 -6.21
N PRO A 109 16.39 46.52 -6.78
CA PRO A 109 14.94 46.51 -6.68
C PRO A 109 14.32 45.31 -7.42
N LYS A 110 14.98 44.80 -8.47
CA LYS A 110 14.51 43.63 -9.22
C LYS A 110 14.59 42.35 -8.37
N THR A 111 15.68 42.16 -7.63
CA THR A 111 15.88 40.96 -6.80
C THR A 111 14.99 40.98 -5.56
N PHE A 112 14.87 42.11 -4.86
CA PHE A 112 13.96 42.25 -3.72
C PHE A 112 12.50 42.06 -4.15
N ARG A 113 12.07 42.66 -5.26
CA ARG A 113 10.69 42.49 -5.74
C ARG A 113 10.39 41.05 -6.17
N SER A 114 11.36 40.34 -6.75
CA SER A 114 11.23 38.91 -7.03
C SER A 114 11.08 38.08 -5.75
N ARG A 115 11.90 38.35 -4.73
CA ARG A 115 11.81 37.65 -3.44
C ARG A 115 10.51 37.94 -2.72
N SER A 116 10.06 39.19 -2.66
CA SER A 116 8.77 39.55 -2.06
C SER A 116 7.60 38.87 -2.78
N LYS A 117 7.60 38.82 -4.11
CA LYS A 117 6.60 38.09 -4.89
C LYS A 117 6.62 36.59 -4.60
N ALA A 118 7.81 35.99 -4.51
CA ALA A 118 7.95 34.57 -4.17
C ALA A 118 7.43 34.27 -2.75
N ILE A 119 7.76 35.11 -1.76
CA ILE A 119 7.26 34.96 -0.39
C ILE A 119 5.74 35.10 -0.34
N GLN A 120 5.18 36.12 -1.00
CA GLN A 120 3.74 36.32 -1.05
C GLN A 120 3.05 35.12 -1.71
N LYS A 121 3.61 34.62 -2.82
CA LYS A 121 3.10 33.42 -3.50
C LYS A 121 3.14 32.21 -2.56
N ASN A 122 4.28 31.91 -1.95
CA ASN A 122 4.42 30.77 -1.04
C ASN A 122 3.46 30.87 0.16
N LEU A 123 3.20 32.08 0.66
CA LEU A 123 2.26 32.28 1.76
C LEU A 123 0.81 32.02 1.32
N VAL A 124 0.43 32.45 0.11
CA VAL A 124 -0.87 32.14 -0.48
C VAL A 124 -0.99 30.63 -0.72
N ASP A 125 0.01 30.03 -1.38
CA ASP A 125 0.04 28.59 -1.68
C ASP A 125 -0.04 27.74 -0.39
N ALA A 126 0.65 28.15 0.69
CA ALA A 126 0.57 27.49 1.98
C ALA A 126 -0.81 27.63 2.63
N ARG A 127 -1.45 28.80 2.52
CA ARG A 127 -2.83 28.99 3.01
C ARG A 127 -3.81 28.13 2.24
N THR A 128 -3.75 28.13 0.91
CA THR A 128 -4.63 27.31 0.08
C THR A 128 -4.42 25.82 0.34
N ALA A 129 -3.16 25.38 0.47
CA ALA A 129 -2.86 23.98 0.83
C ALA A 129 -3.43 23.60 2.20
N THR A 130 -3.39 24.51 3.18
CA THR A 130 -3.96 24.28 4.52
C THR A 130 -5.49 24.23 4.46
N GLU A 131 -6.13 25.13 3.72
CA GLU A 131 -7.58 25.14 3.52
C GLU A 131 -8.05 23.86 2.82
N GLU A 132 -7.35 23.41 1.78
CA GLU A 132 -7.64 22.15 1.10
C GLU A 132 -7.46 20.94 2.03
N ALA A 133 -6.39 20.92 2.82
CA ALA A 133 -6.14 19.84 3.78
C ALA A 133 -7.26 19.76 4.83
N ASN A 134 -7.68 20.91 5.37
CA ASN A 134 -8.78 21.00 6.32
C ASN A 134 -10.12 20.57 5.70
N ALA A 135 -10.40 20.97 4.45
CA ALA A 135 -11.59 20.54 3.74
C ALA A 135 -11.61 19.02 3.52
N ARG A 136 -10.47 18.43 3.14
CA ARG A 136 -10.32 16.98 3.01
C ARG A 136 -10.51 16.28 4.35
N LEU A 137 -9.91 16.78 5.42
CA LEU A 137 -10.06 16.24 6.77
C LEU A 137 -11.53 16.22 7.19
N GLY A 138 -12.23 17.35 7.06
CA GLY A 138 -13.66 17.43 7.39
C GLY A 138 -14.51 16.47 6.55
N SER A 139 -14.16 16.25 5.28
CA SER A 139 -14.84 15.26 4.44
C SER A 139 -14.63 13.82 4.89
N VAL A 140 -13.43 13.50 5.41
CA VAL A 140 -13.10 12.17 5.94
C VAL A 140 -13.78 11.96 7.27
N GLU A 141 -13.73 12.93 8.18
CA GLU A 141 -14.43 12.88 9.47
C GLU A 141 -15.94 12.71 9.29
N ALA A 142 -16.54 13.43 8.34
CA ALA A 142 -17.96 13.28 8.01
C ALA A 142 -18.30 11.88 7.46
N ARG A 143 -17.38 11.27 6.69
CA ARG A 143 -17.55 9.87 6.23
C ARG A 143 -17.39 8.88 7.37
N LEU A 144 -16.38 9.06 8.22
CA LEU A 144 -16.15 8.21 9.40
C LEU A 144 -17.34 8.25 10.35
N GLY A 145 -17.89 9.43 10.63
CA GLY A 145 -19.08 9.56 11.47
C GLY A 145 -20.34 8.92 10.89
N LYS A 146 -20.44 8.79 9.56
CA LYS A 146 -21.53 8.04 8.90
C LYS A 146 -21.32 6.53 8.95
N LEU A 147 -20.08 6.07 8.84
CA LEU A 147 -19.74 4.64 8.84
C LEU A 147 -20.20 3.95 10.13
N ASP A 148 -20.12 4.60 11.29
CA ASP A 148 -20.61 4.01 12.55
C ASP A 148 -22.12 3.70 12.48
N GLY A 149 -22.90 4.61 11.89
CA GLY A 149 -24.33 4.41 11.65
C GLY A 149 -24.61 3.31 10.62
N GLU A 150 -23.85 3.26 9.53
CA GLU A 150 -23.95 2.21 8.52
C GLU A 150 -23.59 0.82 9.09
N ILE A 151 -22.56 0.73 9.93
CA ILE A 151 -22.16 -0.51 10.62
C ILE A 151 -23.27 -0.96 11.58
N ALA A 152 -23.85 -0.04 12.36
CA ALA A 152 -24.96 -0.36 13.26
C ALA A 152 -26.19 -0.85 12.48
N ALA A 153 -26.52 -0.20 11.36
CA ALA A 153 -27.60 -0.62 10.48
C ALA A 153 -27.34 -1.99 9.87
N MET A 154 -26.12 -2.25 9.39
CA MET A 154 -25.71 -3.54 8.83
C MET A 154 -25.80 -4.66 9.88
N ARG A 155 -25.35 -4.41 11.11
CA ARG A 155 -25.48 -5.39 12.21
C ARG A 155 -26.95 -5.68 12.53
N SER A 156 -27.77 -4.65 12.67
CA SER A 156 -29.20 -4.83 12.93
C SER A 156 -29.90 -5.60 11.81
N GLN A 157 -29.53 -5.34 10.55
CA GLN A 157 -30.08 -6.08 9.41
C GLN A 157 -29.62 -7.54 9.41
N ALA A 158 -28.33 -7.79 9.64
CA ALA A 158 -27.79 -9.15 9.72
C ALA A 158 -28.42 -9.97 10.85
N GLU A 159 -28.69 -9.36 12.00
CA GLU A 159 -29.40 -10.01 13.11
C GLU A 159 -30.84 -10.39 12.72
N LYS A 160 -31.56 -9.50 12.04
CA LYS A 160 -32.92 -9.77 11.54
C LYS A 160 -32.94 -10.86 10.49
N ASP A 161 -32.02 -10.80 9.53
CA ASP A 161 -31.90 -11.77 8.45
C ASP A 161 -31.53 -13.14 9.03
N SER A 162 -30.58 -13.20 9.97
CA SER A 162 -30.20 -14.44 10.65
C SER A 162 -31.38 -15.05 11.43
N ALA A 163 -32.19 -14.25 12.10
CA ALA A 163 -33.36 -14.75 12.83
C ALA A 163 -34.46 -15.26 11.88
N TYR A 164 -34.66 -14.59 10.75
CA TYR A 164 -35.59 -15.03 9.71
C TYR A 164 -35.13 -16.32 9.04
N ASP A 165 -33.85 -16.40 8.67
CA ASP A 165 -33.25 -17.58 8.05
C ASP A 165 -33.27 -18.77 9.01
N GLU A 166 -33.01 -18.56 10.30
CA GLU A 166 -33.11 -19.63 11.30
C GLU A 166 -34.53 -20.21 11.36
N GLN A 167 -35.56 -19.36 11.33
CA GLN A 167 -36.96 -19.81 11.32
C GLN A 167 -37.30 -20.55 10.02
N GLN A 168 -36.88 -20.02 8.87
CA GLN A 168 -37.13 -20.64 7.56
C GLN A 168 -36.43 -22.00 7.45
N ILE A 169 -35.17 -22.10 7.87
CA ILE A 169 -34.40 -23.35 7.87
C ILE A 169 -35.07 -24.36 8.79
N LYS A 170 -35.44 -23.98 10.02
CA LYS A 170 -36.13 -24.89 10.94
C LYS A 170 -37.44 -25.42 10.37
N ALA A 171 -38.25 -24.57 9.74
CA ALA A 171 -39.49 -24.99 9.08
C ALA A 171 -39.20 -25.97 7.94
N SER A 172 -38.25 -25.64 7.05
CA SER A 172 -37.88 -26.52 5.93
C SER A 172 -37.32 -27.87 6.38
N VAL A 173 -36.56 -27.89 7.48
CA VAL A 173 -35.99 -29.12 8.06
C VAL A 173 -37.07 -29.99 8.66
N GLU A 174 -38.06 -29.43 9.34
CA GLU A 174 -39.17 -30.22 9.89
C GLU A 174 -40.05 -30.79 8.76
N ASP A 175 -40.33 -30.01 7.72
CA ASP A 175 -41.06 -30.50 6.54
C ASP A 175 -40.29 -31.63 5.84
N GLU A 176 -38.98 -31.48 5.66
CA GLU A 176 -38.16 -32.49 5.01
C GLU A 176 -38.03 -33.76 5.87
N LYS A 177 -37.92 -33.60 7.19
CA LYS A 177 -37.97 -34.72 8.14
C LYS A 177 -39.28 -35.49 8.00
N GLN A 178 -40.42 -34.80 7.92
CA GLN A 178 -41.71 -35.48 7.74
C GLN A 178 -41.76 -36.24 6.41
N LYS A 179 -41.28 -35.65 5.31
CA LYS A 179 -41.20 -36.35 4.02
C LYS A 179 -40.33 -37.58 4.09
N ILE A 180 -39.13 -37.49 4.68
CA ILE A 180 -38.21 -38.63 4.84
C ILE A 180 -38.88 -39.74 5.65
N LEU A 181 -39.57 -39.41 6.75
CA LEU A 181 -40.29 -40.40 7.55
C LEU A 181 -41.38 -41.09 6.73
N THR A 182 -42.21 -40.34 6.03
CA THR A 182 -43.27 -40.93 5.19
C THR A 182 -42.72 -41.80 4.05
N ALA A 183 -41.62 -41.38 3.43
CA ALA A 183 -40.95 -42.16 2.38
C ALA A 183 -40.36 -43.46 2.95
N ALA A 184 -39.69 -43.38 4.12
CA ALA A 184 -39.13 -44.55 4.79
C ALA A 184 -40.22 -45.53 5.23
N GLU A 185 -41.35 -45.05 5.76
CA GLU A 185 -42.50 -45.89 6.12
C GLU A 185 -43.07 -46.62 4.89
N GLN A 186 -43.22 -45.93 3.76
CA GLN A 186 -43.67 -46.51 2.51
C GLN A 186 -42.69 -47.56 1.97
N GLU A 187 -41.38 -47.28 2.04
CA GLU A 187 -40.33 -48.21 1.62
C GLU A 187 -40.31 -49.46 2.49
N ILE A 188 -40.39 -49.31 3.81
CA ILE A 188 -40.47 -50.43 4.76
C ILE A 188 -41.72 -51.27 4.49
N ALA A 189 -42.87 -50.64 4.27
CA ALA A 189 -44.10 -51.35 3.98
C ALA A 189 -43.99 -52.16 2.68
N ALA A 190 -43.46 -51.56 1.62
CA ALA A 190 -43.25 -52.22 0.34
C ALA A 190 -42.25 -53.39 0.45
N ALA A 191 -41.12 -53.18 1.14
CA ALA A 191 -40.12 -54.20 1.39
C ALA A 191 -40.66 -55.36 2.22
N THR A 192 -41.51 -55.07 3.22
CA THR A 192 -42.14 -56.08 4.07
C THR A 192 -43.11 -56.96 3.27
N VAL A 193 -43.94 -56.35 2.42
CA VAL A 193 -44.84 -57.09 1.54
C VAL A 193 -44.06 -57.96 0.56
N HIS A 194 -42.96 -57.42 -0.01
CA HIS A 194 -42.09 -58.17 -0.89
C HIS A 194 -41.45 -59.38 -0.20
N ALA A 195 -40.83 -59.17 0.98
CA ALA A 195 -40.21 -60.23 1.76
C ALA A 195 -41.22 -61.32 2.16
N ARG A 196 -42.45 -60.94 2.55
CA ARG A 196 -43.51 -61.89 2.87
C ARG A 196 -43.90 -62.75 1.66
N ARG A 197 -44.00 -62.15 0.47
CA ARG A 197 -44.29 -62.88 -0.77
C ARG A 197 -43.16 -63.86 -1.11
N GLN A 198 -41.91 -63.46 -0.96
CA GLN A 198 -40.75 -64.33 -1.17
C GLN A 198 -40.76 -65.53 -0.20
N LEU A 199 -41.03 -65.30 1.09
CA LEU A 199 -41.15 -66.39 2.07
C LEU A 199 -42.28 -67.36 1.73
N GLN A 200 -43.44 -66.85 1.28
CA GLN A 200 -44.57 -67.69 0.88
C GLN A 200 -44.25 -68.54 -0.35
N GLN A 201 -43.58 -67.95 -1.36
CA GLN A 201 -43.13 -68.68 -2.54
C GLN A 201 -42.13 -69.77 -2.19
N TYR A 202 -41.12 -69.45 -1.37
CA TYR A 202 -40.12 -70.42 -0.92
C TYR A 202 -40.75 -71.56 -0.12
N ALA A 203 -41.68 -71.26 0.77
CA ALA A 203 -42.41 -72.28 1.53
C ALA A 203 -43.27 -73.18 0.63
N ALA A 204 -43.93 -72.62 -0.39
CA ALA A 204 -44.70 -73.38 -1.36
C ALA A 204 -43.80 -74.31 -2.18
N GLU A 205 -42.66 -73.82 -2.66
CA GLU A 205 -41.67 -74.61 -3.41
C GLU A 205 -41.13 -75.77 -2.55
N LEU A 206 -40.75 -75.50 -1.30
CA LEU A 206 -40.29 -76.53 -0.37
C LEU A 206 -41.38 -77.58 -0.08
N ALA A 207 -42.63 -77.15 0.08
CA ALA A 207 -43.76 -78.06 0.30
C ALA A 207 -43.99 -78.97 -0.92
N VAL A 208 -43.92 -78.42 -2.14
CA VAL A 208 -44.02 -79.20 -3.39
C VAL A 208 -42.86 -80.18 -3.51
N GLU A 209 -41.63 -79.75 -3.23
CA GLU A 209 -40.45 -80.62 -3.26
C GLU A 209 -40.56 -81.78 -2.24
N GLN A 210 -41.03 -81.50 -1.02
CA GLN A 210 -41.29 -82.54 -0.02
C GLN A 210 -42.44 -83.48 -0.40
N ALA A 211 -43.52 -82.95 -0.97
CA ALA A 211 -44.63 -83.76 -1.46
C ALA A 211 -44.17 -84.68 -2.61
N ALA A 212 -43.41 -84.16 -3.57
CA ALA A 212 -42.83 -84.94 -4.66
C ALA A 212 -41.93 -86.08 -4.15
N ARG A 213 -41.11 -85.81 -3.13
CA ARG A 213 -40.28 -86.85 -2.47
C ARG A 213 -41.10 -87.94 -1.77
N LYS A 214 -42.27 -87.61 -1.23
CA LYS A 214 -43.16 -88.57 -0.54
C LYS A 214 -44.19 -89.24 -1.45
N LEU A 215 -44.31 -88.80 -2.71
CA LEU A 215 -45.28 -89.32 -3.66
C LEU A 215 -44.86 -90.72 -4.14
N VAL A 216 -45.55 -91.76 -3.66
CA VAL A 216 -45.37 -93.14 -4.15
C VAL A 216 -46.47 -93.45 -5.16
N ILE A 217 -46.11 -93.48 -6.45
CA ILE A 217 -47.06 -93.79 -7.53
C ILE A 217 -47.25 -95.30 -7.60
N THR A 218 -48.49 -95.75 -7.38
CA THR A 218 -48.89 -97.15 -7.45
C THR A 218 -49.86 -97.34 -8.62
N ALA A 219 -49.91 -98.52 -9.23
CA ALA A 219 -50.74 -98.79 -10.42
C ALA A 219 -52.24 -98.50 -10.22
N ASP A 220 -52.75 -98.65 -8.99
CA ASP A 220 -54.14 -98.31 -8.65
C ASP A 220 -54.38 -96.79 -8.61
N THR A 221 -53.43 -96.01 -8.09
CA THR A 221 -53.49 -94.54 -8.09
C THR A 221 -53.55 -94.00 -9.52
N ASP A 222 -52.79 -94.59 -10.43
CA ASP A 222 -52.73 -94.18 -11.85
C ASP A 222 -54.06 -94.42 -12.57
N ARG A 223 -54.69 -95.58 -12.33
CA ARG A 223 -56.04 -95.87 -12.87
C ARG A 223 -57.10 -94.90 -12.36
N LEU A 224 -57.05 -94.52 -11.08
CA LEU A 224 -57.96 -93.54 -10.50
C LEU A 224 -57.77 -92.14 -11.10
N LEU A 225 -56.52 -91.72 -11.35
CA LEU A 225 -56.22 -90.45 -12.00
C LEU A 225 -56.74 -90.39 -13.44
N VAL A 226 -56.56 -91.46 -14.21
CA VAL A 226 -57.07 -91.55 -15.59
C VAL A 226 -58.60 -91.51 -15.61
N GLN A 227 -59.26 -92.19 -14.67
CA GLN A 227 -60.72 -92.18 -14.58
C GLN A 227 -61.27 -90.80 -14.16
N ASP A 228 -60.63 -90.12 -13.22
CA ASP A 228 -61.04 -88.77 -12.79
C ASP A 228 -60.79 -87.72 -13.88
N PHE A 229 -59.66 -87.82 -14.59
CA PHE A 229 -59.36 -86.96 -15.74
C PHE A 229 -60.38 -87.14 -16.87
N ALA A 230 -60.71 -88.39 -17.21
CA ALA A 230 -61.74 -88.70 -18.20
C ALA A 230 -63.13 -88.17 -17.77
N ARG A 231 -63.46 -88.26 -16.48
CA ARG A 231 -64.71 -87.70 -15.92
C ARG A 231 -64.74 -86.16 -16.00
N ARG A 232 -63.62 -85.49 -15.69
CA ARG A 232 -63.51 -84.02 -15.79
C ARG A 232 -63.67 -83.53 -17.23
N LEU A 233 -62.99 -84.17 -18.18
CA LEU A 233 -63.15 -83.91 -19.61
C LEU A 233 -64.60 -84.09 -20.07
N GLY A 234 -65.25 -85.19 -19.68
CA GLY A 234 -66.66 -85.41 -20.01
C GLY A 234 -67.62 -84.41 -19.34
N SER A 235 -67.25 -83.84 -18.20
CA SER A 235 -68.06 -82.83 -17.50
C SER A 235 -67.89 -81.40 -18.01
N ASP A 236 -66.68 -80.99 -18.42
CA ASP A 236 -66.42 -79.66 -19.01
C ASP A 236 -67.04 -79.55 -20.41
N ASP A 237 -67.04 -80.63 -21.19
CA ASP A 237 -67.71 -80.71 -22.50
C ASP A 237 -69.24 -80.52 -22.38
N SER A 238 -69.83 -80.89 -21.22
CA SER A 238 -71.25 -80.65 -20.93
C SER A 238 -71.58 -79.23 -20.44
N LYS A 239 -70.56 -78.42 -20.10
CA LYS A 239 -70.71 -77.09 -19.48
C LYS A 239 -70.31 -75.93 -20.40
N GLY A 240 -69.61 -76.19 -21.51
CA GLY A 240 -69.28 -75.21 -22.56
C GLY A 240 -70.39 -74.94 -23.59
N GLY A 241 -71.55 -75.59 -23.47
CA GLY A 241 -72.70 -75.43 -24.38
C GLY A 241 -73.90 -74.75 -23.70
N ARG A 242 -73.78 -73.49 -23.32
CA ARG A 242 -74.89 -72.54 -23.07
C ARG A 242 -74.29 -71.14 -22.85
N ASN A 243 -74.80 -70.17 -23.61
CA ASN A 243 -74.43 -68.75 -23.63
C ASN A 243 -74.25 -68.12 -22.25
#